data_AF-A0A499FUA3-F1
#
_entry.id   AF-A0A499FUA3-F1
#
_cell.length_a   1.000
_cell.length_b   1.000
_cell.length_c   1.000
_cell.angle_alpha   90.00
_cell.angle_beta   90.00
_cell.angle_gamma   90.00
#
_symmetry.space_group_name_H-M   'P 1'
#
loop_
_entity.id
_entity.type
_entity.pdbx_description
1 polymer ?
#
loop_
_entity_poly.entity_id
_entity_poly.type
_entity_poly.pdbx_seq_one_letter_code
_entity_poly.pdbx_strand_id
1 'polypeptide(L)'
;MKAALVAGLLLVSSIASINAATDRIVCYFGSWATYRIGNGKYDVENINPKLCTHIIYTFVGLDTKGNVKILDNWLDISLGGYSRFLQLKQRNPNVKLMVAIGGWNEGSSTYSTMANSDLLRAVFVESAVSFVKRYGFDGFDVDWEYPTLRGGSVDDRVGFIKLLRDLRARFDQEGLILSIATAATGDYLRSAYDAPEINKYVHFVNLMAYDLHAYWDAQTGANAPMYPNSWETGYTTSMLNVDACVRAWLAAGLSPSKLNLGVPVFGHTFKLASTLDTRIGAPTIGPGDAGPYTLEPGTLSYLEICEKLASGGYSLQFSNEQQVPYAYRGNQWISYDSVSSIVFKVQYAKYMNLGGVMVWSIESDDARGICGQGEHPITSAVYREVFGSTGTPQPSVTTTTQRPVTTTTTQKPATTTTTVTPRPTSTTTTARPNQKLVCPASGFLRDPADCTQFYQCYPGLPIQTSWMLKCPTNLYFDNKTNVCTYLFDTDCQI
;
A
#
# COMPACT_ATOMS: atom_id res chain seq x y z
N MET A 1 48.08 7.25 -62.61
CA MET A 1 46.88 6.55 -62.11
C MET A 1 47.26 5.78 -60.85
N LYS A 2 46.95 6.32 -59.67
CA LYS A 2 47.13 5.63 -58.38
C LYS A 2 45.78 5.70 -57.66
N ALA A 3 45.14 4.54 -57.51
CA ALA A 3 43.86 4.39 -56.85
C ALA A 3 44.06 4.42 -55.31
N ALA A 4 43.25 5.23 -54.64
CA ALA A 4 43.17 5.27 -53.18
C ALA A 4 42.20 4.18 -52.70
N LEU A 5 42.70 3.27 -51.85
CA LEU A 5 41.85 2.36 -51.07
C LEU A 5 41.43 3.09 -49.78
N VAL A 6 40.13 3.34 -49.65
CA VAL A 6 39.52 3.76 -48.38
C VAL A 6 39.00 2.51 -47.69
N ALA A 7 39.65 2.10 -46.60
CA ALA A 7 39.15 1.06 -45.71
C ALA A 7 38.13 1.68 -44.76
N GLY A 8 36.85 1.35 -44.96
CA GLY A 8 35.77 1.71 -44.05
C GLY A 8 35.80 0.83 -42.80
N LEU A 9 36.02 1.43 -41.64
CA LEU A 9 35.86 0.78 -40.35
C LEU A 9 34.35 0.68 -40.04
N LEU A 10 33.77 -0.51 -40.19
CA LEU A 10 32.43 -0.81 -39.68
C LEU A 10 32.54 -0.99 -38.16
N LEU A 11 32.26 0.09 -37.43
CA LEU A 11 31.94 0.04 -36.00
C LEU A 11 30.57 -0.64 -35.85
N VAL A 12 30.59 -1.96 -35.63
CA VAL A 12 29.43 -2.67 -35.11
C VAL A 12 29.29 -2.27 -33.64
N SER A 13 28.50 -1.23 -33.38
CA SER A 13 28.02 -0.93 -32.04
C SER A 13 27.07 -2.05 -31.62
N SER A 14 27.61 -3.04 -30.90
CA SER A 14 26.83 -3.99 -30.14
C SER A 14 26.03 -3.20 -29.10
N ILE A 15 24.80 -2.80 -29.45
CA ILE A 15 23.81 -2.41 -28.46
C ILE A 15 23.47 -3.69 -27.71
N ALA A 16 24.23 -3.96 -26.65
CA ALA A 16 23.73 -4.81 -25.59
C ALA A 16 22.49 -4.10 -25.08
N SER A 17 21.31 -4.54 -25.51
CA SER A 17 20.08 -4.25 -24.81
C SER A 17 20.32 -4.72 -23.38
N ILE A 18 20.59 -3.77 -22.48
CA ILE A 18 20.48 -4.01 -21.05
C ILE A 18 19.00 -4.27 -20.85
N ASN A 19 18.58 -5.53 -20.99
CA ASN A 19 17.30 -5.95 -20.45
C ASN A 19 17.41 -5.63 -18.97
N ALA A 20 16.77 -4.54 -18.53
CA ALA A 20 16.61 -4.25 -17.13
C ALA A 20 15.83 -5.44 -16.54
N ALA A 21 16.55 -6.37 -15.93
CA ALA A 21 15.93 -7.51 -15.31
C ALA A 21 15.11 -6.98 -14.14
N THR A 22 13.84 -7.36 -14.06
CA THR A 22 13.09 -7.25 -12.80
C THR A 22 13.84 -8.10 -11.78
N ASP A 23 14.62 -7.44 -10.91
CA ASP A 23 15.60 -8.09 -10.04
C ASP A 23 15.53 -7.60 -8.59
N ARG A 24 14.66 -6.64 -8.26
CA ARG A 24 14.36 -6.26 -6.88
C ARG A 24 13.06 -6.88 -6.39
N ILE A 25 13.13 -7.33 -5.14
CA ILE A 25 11.99 -7.65 -4.29
C ILE A 25 12.12 -6.81 -3.03
N VAL A 26 11.19 -5.89 -2.83
CA VAL A 26 11.13 -4.95 -1.70
C VAL A 26 10.02 -5.38 -0.76
N CYS A 27 10.38 -5.84 0.43
CA CYS A 27 9.43 -6.41 1.38
C CYS A 27 9.20 -5.47 2.56
N TYR A 28 7.97 -5.05 2.78
CA TYR A 28 7.61 -4.26 3.96
C TYR A 28 7.29 -5.17 5.15
N PHE A 29 7.80 -4.82 6.32
CA PHE A 29 7.54 -5.48 7.60
C PHE A 29 6.89 -4.50 8.58
N GLY A 30 5.61 -4.73 8.88
CA GLY A 30 4.87 -4.01 9.90
C GLY A 30 5.25 -4.45 11.31
N SER A 31 6.01 -3.61 12.03
CA SER A 31 6.53 -3.96 13.36
C SER A 31 5.44 -4.25 14.40
N TRP A 32 4.25 -3.66 14.22
CA TRP A 32 3.08 -3.87 15.07
C TRP A 32 2.59 -5.32 15.09
N ALA A 33 2.95 -6.15 14.10
CA ALA A 33 2.53 -7.55 14.07
C ALA A 33 3.16 -8.42 15.16
N THR A 34 4.19 -7.94 15.87
CA THR A 34 4.69 -8.63 17.08
C THR A 34 3.60 -8.77 18.15
N TYR A 35 2.64 -7.85 18.17
CA TYR A 35 1.55 -7.80 19.13
C TYR A 35 0.33 -8.62 18.71
N ARG A 36 0.29 -9.15 17.48
CA ARG A 36 -0.75 -10.10 17.08
C ARG A 36 -0.62 -11.38 17.92
N ILE A 37 -1.75 -12.08 18.06
CA ILE A 37 -1.85 -13.30 18.86
C ILE A 37 -2.02 -14.54 17.97
N GLY A 38 -1.84 -15.72 18.55
CA GLY A 38 -2.10 -16.99 17.88
C GLY A 38 -1.32 -17.17 16.58
N ASN A 39 -2.02 -17.55 15.51
CA ASN A 39 -1.35 -17.79 14.23
C ASN A 39 -0.87 -16.50 13.54
N GLY A 40 -1.45 -15.34 13.87
CA GLY A 40 -1.02 -14.06 13.32
C GLY A 40 0.18 -13.41 13.99
N LYS A 41 0.69 -13.95 15.12
CA LYS A 41 1.90 -13.41 15.76
C LYS A 41 3.09 -13.52 14.81
N TYR A 42 3.73 -12.38 14.54
CA TYR A 42 4.88 -12.30 13.65
C TYR A 42 5.91 -11.30 14.21
N ASP A 43 7.11 -11.79 14.51
CA ASP A 43 8.25 -10.99 14.98
C ASP A 43 9.38 -11.01 13.93
N VAL A 44 10.44 -10.24 14.17
CA VAL A 44 11.62 -10.14 13.30
C VAL A 44 12.19 -11.51 12.93
N GLU A 45 12.22 -12.45 13.87
CA GLU A 45 12.79 -13.79 13.66
C GLU A 45 12.00 -14.62 12.63
N ASN A 46 10.72 -14.30 12.42
CA ASN A 46 9.88 -14.93 11.42
C ASN A 46 10.21 -14.48 9.99
N ILE A 47 10.95 -13.37 9.83
CA ILE A 47 11.35 -12.89 8.51
C ILE A 47 12.33 -13.88 7.89
N ASN A 48 12.05 -14.32 6.66
CA ASN A 48 13.01 -15.04 5.84
C ASN A 48 13.75 -14.06 4.90
N PRO A 49 14.97 -13.62 5.25
CA PRO A 49 15.63 -12.56 4.50
C PRO A 49 16.16 -13.00 3.14
N LYS A 50 16.02 -14.29 2.78
CA LYS A 50 16.42 -14.81 1.46
C LYS A 50 15.34 -14.60 0.39
N LEU A 51 14.10 -14.30 0.79
CA LEU A 51 13.00 -14.06 -0.15
C LEU A 51 12.97 -12.63 -0.71
N CYS A 52 13.77 -11.73 -0.15
CA CYS A 52 13.73 -10.31 -0.44
C CYS A 52 15.14 -9.78 -0.73
N THR A 53 15.23 -8.81 -1.63
CA THR A 53 16.49 -8.05 -1.86
C THR A 53 16.62 -6.88 -0.91
N HIS A 54 15.48 -6.25 -0.58
CA HIS A 54 15.34 -5.14 0.35
C HIS A 54 14.23 -5.48 1.33
N ILE A 55 14.42 -5.19 2.61
CA ILE A 55 13.39 -5.32 3.64
C ILE A 55 13.29 -3.99 4.35
N ILE A 56 12.08 -3.46 4.46
CA ILE A 56 11.80 -2.13 5.00
C ILE A 56 11.04 -2.31 6.33
N TYR A 57 11.66 -1.88 7.42
CA TYR A 57 11.05 -1.85 8.75
C TYR A 57 10.08 -0.67 8.84
N THR A 58 8.83 -0.92 9.22
CA THR A 58 7.81 0.13 9.29
C THR A 58 7.20 0.24 10.69
N PHE A 59 6.99 1.43 11.25
CA PHE A 59 7.38 2.76 10.78
C PHE A 59 8.14 3.53 11.87
N VAL A 60 8.96 4.49 11.44
CA VAL A 60 9.28 5.67 12.24
C VAL A 60 8.30 6.80 11.88
N GLY A 61 8.18 7.79 12.75
CA GLY A 61 7.30 8.95 12.54
C GLY A 61 8.06 10.27 12.44
N LEU A 62 7.30 11.35 12.36
CA LEU A 62 7.82 12.72 12.28
C LEU A 62 7.33 13.55 13.47
N ASP A 63 8.24 14.19 14.20
CA ASP A 63 7.88 15.16 15.23
C ASP A 63 7.61 16.56 14.64
N THR A 64 6.99 17.44 15.42
CA THR A 64 6.64 18.81 15.00
C THR A 64 7.85 19.73 14.85
N LYS A 65 9.06 19.28 15.26
CA LYS A 65 10.32 20.00 15.08
C LYS A 65 11.08 19.53 13.84
N GLY A 66 10.51 18.60 13.08
CA GLY A 66 11.11 18.05 11.87
C GLY A 66 12.08 16.90 12.12
N ASN A 67 12.10 16.27 13.30
CA ASN A 67 12.97 15.12 13.55
C ASN A 67 12.26 13.79 13.29
N VAL A 68 13.04 12.79 12.88
CA VAL A 68 12.60 11.40 12.89
C VAL A 68 12.32 10.97 14.33
N LYS A 69 11.14 10.39 14.55
CA LYS A 69 10.62 9.96 15.85
C LYS A 69 10.44 8.45 15.87
N ILE A 70 10.89 7.80 16.94
CA ILE A 70 10.58 6.39 17.20
C ILE A 70 9.14 6.29 17.69
N LEU A 71 8.31 5.47 17.03
CA LEU A 71 6.91 5.32 17.36
C LEU A 71 6.69 4.36 18.53
N ASP A 72 7.47 3.27 18.61
CA ASP A 72 7.40 2.29 19.69
C ASP A 72 8.78 2.04 20.32
N ASN A 73 9.15 2.88 21.29
CA ASN A 73 10.44 2.80 21.97
C ASN A 73 10.60 1.50 22.80
N TRP A 74 9.49 0.91 23.23
CA TRP A 74 9.54 -0.35 23.97
C TRP A 74 9.98 -1.48 23.04
N LEU A 75 9.29 -1.64 21.91
CA LEU A 75 9.62 -2.67 20.92
C LEU A 75 10.97 -2.42 20.24
N ASP A 76 11.14 -1.21 19.71
CA ASP A 76 12.21 -0.92 18.77
C ASP A 76 13.57 -0.83 19.46
N ILE A 77 13.60 -0.28 20.68
CA ILE A 77 14.83 -0.03 21.45
C ILE A 77 14.94 -0.97 22.65
N SER A 78 13.94 -0.98 23.54
CA SER A 78 14.06 -1.74 24.80
C SER A 78 14.11 -3.24 24.58
N LEU A 79 13.35 -3.75 23.60
CA LEU A 79 13.40 -5.15 23.14
C LEU A 79 14.32 -5.34 21.92
N GLY A 80 15.06 -4.31 21.52
CA GLY A 80 16.02 -4.37 20.44
C GLY A 80 15.43 -4.68 19.07
N GLY A 81 14.19 -4.29 18.76
CA GLY A 81 13.56 -4.52 17.46
C GLY A 81 14.46 -4.14 16.27
N TYR A 82 15.07 -2.95 16.30
CA TYR A 82 16.00 -2.53 15.23
C TYR A 82 17.27 -3.38 15.19
N SER A 83 17.88 -3.68 16.33
CA SER A 83 19.13 -4.45 16.36
C SER A 83 18.91 -5.92 15.96
N ARG A 84 17.77 -6.52 16.34
CA ARG A 84 17.34 -7.84 15.88
C ARG A 84 17.07 -7.84 14.39
N PHE A 85 16.40 -6.80 13.88
CA PHE A 85 16.12 -6.67 12.44
C PHE A 85 17.41 -6.63 11.63
N LEU A 86 18.41 -5.87 12.07
CA LEU A 86 19.69 -5.79 11.38
C LEU A 86 20.51 -7.09 11.42
N GLN A 87 20.27 -7.96 12.40
CA GLN A 87 20.87 -9.30 12.46
C GLN A 87 20.35 -10.24 11.37
N LEU A 88 19.29 -9.89 10.63
CA LEU A 88 18.89 -10.64 9.43
C LEU A 88 20.01 -10.77 8.40
N LYS A 89 20.97 -9.82 8.38
CA LYS A 89 22.19 -9.92 7.55
C LYS A 89 23.04 -11.15 7.86
N GLN A 90 22.94 -11.73 9.05
CA GLN A 90 23.63 -12.99 9.37
C GLN A 90 23.07 -14.17 8.57
N ARG A 91 21.77 -14.13 8.22
CA ARG A 91 21.09 -15.16 7.42
C ARG A 91 21.12 -14.86 5.91
N ASN A 92 21.27 -13.60 5.53
CA ASN A 92 21.53 -13.14 4.16
C ASN A 92 22.40 -11.86 4.14
N PRO A 93 23.72 -11.96 3.97
CA PRO A 93 24.62 -10.80 4.01
C PRO A 93 24.36 -9.75 2.91
N ASN A 94 23.68 -10.14 1.83
CA ASN A 94 23.44 -9.28 0.67
C ASN A 94 22.13 -8.47 0.77
N VAL A 95 21.25 -8.81 1.72
CA VAL A 95 19.96 -8.11 1.88
C VAL A 95 20.20 -6.66 2.33
N LYS A 96 19.43 -5.73 1.75
CA LYS A 96 19.39 -4.34 2.19
C LYS A 96 18.28 -4.17 3.22
N LEU A 97 18.62 -3.62 4.37
CA LEU A 97 17.69 -3.41 5.48
C LEU A 97 17.48 -1.92 5.65
N MET A 98 16.26 -1.46 5.38
CA MET A 98 15.88 -0.05 5.37
C MET A 98 14.82 0.22 6.43
N VAL A 99 14.52 1.49 6.67
CA VAL A 99 13.43 1.94 7.55
C VAL A 99 12.55 2.93 6.81
N ALA A 100 11.23 2.83 6.96
CA ALA A 100 10.29 3.78 6.38
C ALA A 100 9.76 4.77 7.41
N ILE A 101 9.53 6.00 6.97
CA ILE A 101 8.78 7.01 7.71
C ILE A 101 7.40 7.23 7.11
N GLY A 102 6.39 7.46 7.95
CA GLY A 102 5.05 7.84 7.51
C GLY A 102 4.06 6.70 7.65
N GLY A 103 3.44 6.31 6.54
CA GLY A 103 2.30 5.40 6.51
C GLY A 103 0.99 6.09 6.88
N TRP A 104 -0.12 5.43 6.54
CA TRP A 104 -1.47 5.96 6.71
C TRP A 104 -1.74 6.63 8.08
N ASN A 105 -1.35 6.00 9.19
CA ASN A 105 -1.68 6.45 10.55
C ASN A 105 -0.93 7.71 11.02
N GLU A 106 0.19 8.06 10.41
CA GLU A 106 0.96 9.28 10.77
C GLU A 106 0.30 10.56 10.23
N GLY A 107 -0.63 10.45 9.27
CA GLY A 107 -1.28 11.59 8.64
C GLY A 107 -0.35 12.38 7.70
N SER A 108 -0.79 13.58 7.28
CA SER A 108 -0.09 14.37 6.24
C SER A 108 0.31 15.78 6.67
N SER A 109 -0.41 16.43 7.60
CA SER A 109 -0.19 17.86 7.92
C SER A 109 1.21 18.19 8.46
N THR A 110 1.79 17.32 9.31
CA THR A 110 3.16 17.52 9.81
C THR A 110 4.20 17.41 8.69
N TYR A 111 4.00 16.46 7.76
CA TYR A 111 4.85 16.26 6.59
C TYR A 111 4.77 17.45 5.63
N SER A 112 3.56 17.96 5.38
CA SER A 112 3.34 19.20 4.61
C SER A 112 4.09 20.39 5.21
N THR A 113 3.99 20.57 6.53
CA THR A 113 4.70 21.65 7.24
C THR A 113 6.22 21.51 7.11
N MET A 114 6.75 20.29 7.26
CA MET A 114 8.18 20.02 7.14
C MET A 114 8.70 20.24 5.71
N ALA A 115 8.02 19.68 4.70
CA ALA A 115 8.45 19.73 3.30
C ALA A 115 8.47 21.18 2.75
N ASN A 116 7.51 22.01 3.19
CA ASN A 116 7.36 23.39 2.73
C ASN A 116 8.21 24.42 3.51
N SER A 117 9.03 23.99 4.48
CA SER A 117 9.91 24.86 5.25
C SER A 117 11.37 24.48 5.04
N ASP A 118 12.19 25.41 4.52
CA ASP A 118 13.62 25.17 4.30
C ASP A 118 14.35 24.79 5.60
N LEU A 119 13.97 25.40 6.72
CA LEU A 119 14.54 25.10 8.03
C LEU A 119 14.16 23.70 8.51
N LEU A 120 12.87 23.35 8.50
CA LEU A 120 12.42 22.05 9.01
C LEU A 120 12.89 20.91 8.11
N ARG A 121 12.94 21.14 6.79
CA ARG A 121 13.46 20.16 5.84
C ARG A 121 14.95 19.90 6.06
N ALA A 122 15.75 20.92 6.34
CA ALA A 122 17.16 20.75 6.71
C ALA A 122 17.32 19.94 8.01
N VAL A 123 16.52 20.25 9.04
CA VAL A 123 16.50 19.47 10.29
C VAL A 123 16.12 18.01 10.03
N PHE A 124 15.09 17.78 9.22
CA PHE A 124 14.63 16.45 8.87
C PHE A 124 15.66 15.63 8.13
N VAL A 125 16.30 16.20 7.11
CA VAL A 125 17.34 15.53 6.32
C VAL A 125 18.49 15.09 7.23
N GLU A 126 18.97 15.96 8.11
CA GLU A 126 20.05 15.60 9.06
C GLU A 126 19.60 14.55 10.07
N SER A 127 18.35 14.65 10.55
CA SER A 127 17.77 13.68 11.47
C SER A 127 17.64 12.29 10.84
N ALA A 128 17.18 12.21 9.59
CA ALA A 128 17.05 10.96 8.84
C ALA A 128 18.40 10.29 8.58
N VAL A 129 19.40 11.05 8.11
CA VAL A 129 20.77 10.52 7.93
C VAL A 129 21.34 10.02 9.25
N SER A 130 21.20 10.81 10.32
CA SER A 130 21.67 10.45 11.64
C SER A 130 20.99 9.19 12.17
N PHE A 131 19.68 9.05 11.96
CA PHE A 131 18.91 7.88 12.37
C PHE A 131 19.39 6.61 11.65
N VAL A 132 19.47 6.66 10.32
CA VAL A 132 19.90 5.53 9.48
C VAL A 132 21.30 5.07 9.90
N LYS A 133 22.25 6.00 10.04
CA LYS A 133 23.63 5.68 10.46
C LYS A 133 23.73 5.18 11.89
N ARG A 134 22.98 5.79 12.83
CA ARG A 134 23.01 5.43 14.24
C ARG A 134 22.57 3.99 14.46
N TYR A 135 21.52 3.55 13.78
CA TYR A 135 21.00 2.21 13.94
C TYR A 135 21.66 1.21 13.00
N GLY A 136 22.19 1.63 11.85
CA GLY A 136 22.90 0.77 10.90
C GLY A 136 22.03 0.26 9.75
N PHE A 137 20.98 1.00 9.40
CA PHE A 137 20.18 0.73 8.20
C PHE A 137 20.96 1.09 6.93
N ASP A 138 20.65 0.41 5.82
CA ASP A 138 21.23 0.64 4.50
C ASP A 138 20.54 1.78 3.74
N GLY A 139 19.41 2.27 4.23
CA GLY A 139 18.64 3.29 3.56
C GLY A 139 17.35 3.67 4.27
N PHE A 140 16.63 4.58 3.61
CA PHE A 140 15.42 5.21 4.12
C PHE A 140 14.36 5.27 3.02
N ASP A 141 13.12 5.08 3.44
CA ASP A 141 11.96 5.06 2.56
C ASP A 141 10.95 6.11 3.04
N VAL A 142 10.47 6.96 2.13
CA VAL A 142 9.55 8.05 2.48
C VAL A 142 8.14 7.69 2.01
N ASP A 143 7.28 7.38 2.99
CA ASP A 143 5.90 6.94 2.77
C ASP A 143 4.93 8.01 3.26
N TRP A 144 5.07 9.21 2.70
CA TRP A 144 4.14 10.31 2.97
C TRP A 144 2.82 10.06 2.24
N GLU A 145 1.76 9.81 3.00
CA GLU A 145 0.41 9.59 2.50
C GLU A 145 -0.55 10.75 2.83
N TYR A 146 -0.84 11.67 1.92
CA TYR A 146 -0.14 11.92 0.66
C TYR A 146 0.14 13.42 0.54
N PRO A 147 1.21 13.85 -0.18
CA PRO A 147 1.38 15.26 -0.51
C PRO A 147 0.08 15.83 -1.10
N THR A 148 -0.27 17.08 -0.76
CA THR A 148 -1.49 17.79 -1.20
C THR A 148 -2.81 17.30 -0.60
N LEU A 149 -2.82 16.17 0.11
CA LEU A 149 -4.02 15.51 0.60
C LEU A 149 -3.95 15.29 2.11
N ARG A 150 -5.07 14.86 2.71
CA ARG A 150 -5.18 14.48 4.13
C ARG A 150 -4.69 15.58 5.11
N GLY A 151 -4.98 16.84 4.76
CA GLY A 151 -4.55 18.02 5.53
C GLY A 151 -3.23 18.64 5.07
N GLY A 152 -2.74 18.26 3.88
CA GLY A 152 -1.65 18.93 3.16
C GLY A 152 -2.10 20.13 2.32
N SER A 153 -1.16 20.74 1.61
CA SER A 153 -1.34 21.94 0.77
C SER A 153 -0.90 21.68 -0.68
N VAL A 154 -1.34 22.52 -1.62
CA VAL A 154 -0.91 22.40 -3.04
C VAL A 154 0.60 22.59 -3.23
N ASP A 155 1.25 23.31 -2.31
CA ASP A 155 2.71 23.54 -2.35
C ASP A 155 3.50 22.26 -2.06
N ASP A 156 2.86 21.27 -1.42
CA ASP A 156 3.46 19.97 -1.11
C ASP A 156 4.02 19.27 -2.34
N ARG A 157 3.42 19.45 -3.52
CA ARG A 157 3.94 18.88 -4.77
C ARG A 157 5.37 19.34 -5.03
N VAL A 158 5.67 20.61 -4.81
CA VAL A 158 7.01 21.20 -4.97
C VAL A 158 7.87 20.93 -3.73
N GLY A 159 7.28 21.04 -2.53
CA GLY A 159 7.95 20.76 -1.26
C GLY A 159 8.50 19.34 -1.19
N PHE A 160 7.74 18.35 -1.67
CA PHE A 160 8.15 16.96 -1.73
C PHE A 160 9.38 16.77 -2.63
N ILE A 161 9.43 17.43 -3.79
CA ILE A 161 10.62 17.38 -4.65
C ILE A 161 11.85 18.01 -4.01
N LYS A 162 11.68 19.16 -3.33
CA LYS A 162 12.78 19.77 -2.56
C LYS A 162 13.28 18.83 -1.46
N LEU A 163 12.37 18.12 -0.80
CA LEU A 163 12.71 17.13 0.22
C LEU A 163 13.51 15.97 -0.36
N LEU A 164 13.05 15.36 -1.45
CA LEU A 164 13.76 14.26 -2.09
C LEU A 164 15.13 14.69 -2.60
N ARG A 165 15.25 15.88 -3.17
CA ARG A 165 16.54 16.45 -3.58
C ARG A 165 17.50 16.60 -2.40
N ASP A 166 17.04 17.18 -1.30
CA ASP A 166 17.89 17.46 -0.14
C ASP A 166 18.30 16.16 0.58
N LEU A 167 17.38 15.18 0.70
CA LEU A 167 17.70 13.82 1.16
C LEU A 167 18.73 13.16 0.25
N ARG A 168 18.50 13.18 -1.08
CA ARG A 168 19.39 12.53 -2.05
C ARG A 168 20.81 13.07 -1.96
N ALA A 169 20.97 14.40 -1.90
CA ALA A 169 22.27 15.05 -1.81
C ALA A 169 23.08 14.57 -0.59
N ARG A 170 22.40 14.33 0.55
CA ARG A 170 23.03 13.85 1.77
C ARG A 170 23.24 12.34 1.81
N PHE A 171 22.28 11.57 1.30
CA PHE A 171 22.35 10.11 1.25
C PHE A 171 23.46 9.61 0.32
N ASP A 172 23.71 10.30 -0.81
CA ASP A 172 24.82 9.96 -1.71
C ASP A 172 26.19 10.10 -1.04
N GLN A 173 26.38 11.09 -0.17
CA GLN A 173 27.64 11.30 0.57
C GLN A 173 27.94 10.15 1.52
N GLU A 174 26.89 9.46 1.98
CA GLU A 174 26.97 8.39 2.98
C GLU A 174 26.79 7.00 2.37
N GLY A 175 26.57 6.91 1.04
CA GLY A 175 26.30 5.65 0.34
C GLY A 175 24.97 4.99 0.74
N LEU A 176 23.98 5.78 1.14
CA LEU A 176 22.68 5.30 1.63
C LEU A 176 21.62 5.25 0.51
N ILE A 177 20.72 4.26 0.61
CA ILE A 177 19.60 4.10 -0.32
C ILE A 177 18.45 5.03 0.08
N LEU A 178 17.81 5.62 -0.92
CA LEU A 178 16.60 6.43 -0.78
C LEU A 178 15.52 5.89 -1.72
N SER A 179 14.37 5.52 -1.17
CA SER A 179 13.16 5.14 -1.91
C SER A 179 11.94 5.88 -1.37
N ILE A 180 10.81 5.70 -2.06
CA ILE A 180 9.50 6.25 -1.67
C ILE A 180 8.41 5.22 -1.95
N ALA A 181 7.38 5.13 -1.10
CA ALA A 181 6.07 4.60 -1.50
C ALA A 181 5.16 5.71 -2.02
N THR A 182 4.35 5.40 -3.04
CA THR A 182 3.48 6.39 -3.69
C THR A 182 2.09 5.81 -3.95
N ALA A 183 1.08 6.68 -3.92
CA ALA A 183 -0.24 6.34 -4.44
C ALA A 183 -0.15 5.86 -5.89
N ALA A 184 -0.99 4.91 -6.27
CA ALA A 184 -0.93 4.29 -7.58
C ALA A 184 -1.70 5.05 -8.67
N THR A 185 -2.83 5.65 -8.32
CA THR A 185 -3.81 6.11 -9.29
C THR A 185 -3.40 7.42 -9.96
N GLY A 186 -3.84 7.59 -11.22
CA GLY A 186 -3.43 8.72 -12.06
C GLY A 186 -3.88 10.10 -11.55
N ASP A 187 -4.95 10.17 -10.75
CA ASP A 187 -5.40 11.38 -10.06
C ASP A 187 -4.42 11.83 -8.98
N TYR A 188 -3.95 10.93 -8.11
CA TYR A 188 -2.93 11.23 -7.10
C TYR A 188 -1.60 11.59 -7.75
N LEU A 189 -1.21 10.88 -8.81
CA LEU A 189 -0.03 11.22 -9.62
C LEU A 189 -0.07 12.68 -10.10
N ARG A 190 -1.22 13.11 -10.67
CA ARG A 190 -1.38 14.48 -11.16
C ARG A 190 -1.38 15.53 -10.05
N SER A 191 -1.96 15.25 -8.89
CA SER A 191 -2.02 16.24 -7.79
C SER A 191 -0.72 16.32 -7.01
N ALA A 192 -0.13 15.17 -6.64
CA ALA A 192 0.88 15.08 -5.59
C ALA A 192 2.32 14.89 -6.11
N TYR A 193 2.52 14.31 -7.29
CA TYR A 193 3.83 13.78 -7.69
C TYR A 193 4.37 14.31 -9.03
N ASP A 194 5.60 14.81 -9.02
CA ASP A 194 6.36 15.14 -10.23
C ASP A 194 7.29 13.98 -10.60
N ALA A 195 6.79 13.07 -11.44
CA ALA A 195 7.50 11.83 -11.79
C ALA A 195 8.89 12.07 -12.42
N PRO A 196 9.09 13.02 -13.34
CA PRO A 196 10.41 13.33 -13.88
C PRO A 196 11.41 13.80 -12.82
N GLU A 197 10.99 14.63 -11.86
CA GLU A 197 11.86 15.05 -10.75
C GLU A 197 12.12 13.91 -9.76
N ILE A 198 11.10 13.14 -9.38
CA ILE A 198 11.25 11.94 -8.55
C ILE A 198 12.29 10.99 -9.16
N ASN A 199 12.20 10.78 -10.48
CA ASN A 199 13.12 9.92 -11.23
C ASN A 199 14.59 10.34 -11.09
N LYS A 200 14.90 11.59 -10.74
CA LYS A 200 16.27 12.06 -10.49
C LYS A 200 16.74 11.72 -9.09
N TYR A 201 15.87 11.86 -8.09
CA TYR A 201 16.29 11.89 -6.69
C TYR A 201 16.20 10.54 -5.97
N VAL A 202 15.36 9.62 -6.40
CA VAL A 202 15.21 8.32 -5.71
C VAL A 202 15.94 7.18 -6.42
N HIS A 203 16.30 6.14 -5.69
CA HIS A 203 16.81 4.89 -6.25
C HIS A 203 15.67 4.06 -6.86
N PHE A 204 14.51 4.06 -6.22
CA PHE A 204 13.30 3.44 -6.71
C PHE A 204 12.03 3.98 -6.05
N VAL A 205 10.90 3.68 -6.71
CA VAL A 205 9.54 3.99 -6.31
C VAL A 205 8.80 2.68 -6.08
N ASN A 206 8.18 2.55 -4.92
CA ASN A 206 7.31 1.46 -4.54
C ASN A 206 5.86 1.86 -4.80
N LEU A 207 5.30 1.38 -5.92
CA LEU A 207 3.94 1.76 -6.33
C LEU A 207 2.91 0.97 -5.55
N MET A 208 2.07 1.62 -4.75
CA MET A 208 1.02 0.95 -3.96
C MET A 208 -0.19 0.61 -4.82
N ALA A 209 -0.02 -0.31 -5.79
CA ALA A 209 -1.03 -0.71 -6.77
C ALA A 209 -2.06 -1.71 -6.18
N TYR A 210 -2.60 -1.34 -5.03
CA TYR A 210 -3.62 -2.01 -4.23
C TYR A 210 -4.48 -0.95 -3.52
N ASP A 211 -5.44 -1.36 -2.69
CA ASP A 211 -6.48 -0.50 -2.11
C ASP A 211 -7.32 0.22 -3.18
N LEU A 212 -7.44 -0.39 -4.37
CA LEU A 212 -8.14 0.19 -5.52
C LEU A 212 -9.66 0.07 -5.39
N HIS A 213 -10.12 -0.96 -4.68
CA HIS A 213 -11.50 -1.08 -4.22
C HIS A 213 -11.54 -1.64 -2.80
N ALA A 214 -12.40 -1.06 -1.97
CA ALA A 214 -12.69 -1.56 -0.63
C ALA A 214 -14.10 -1.18 -0.20
N TYR A 215 -14.45 -1.45 1.06
CA TYR A 215 -15.81 -1.33 1.57
C TYR A 215 -16.43 0.08 1.45
N TRP A 216 -15.61 1.12 1.31
CA TRP A 216 -16.09 2.50 1.12
C TRP A 216 -16.71 2.74 -0.27
N ASP A 217 -16.57 1.81 -1.22
CA ASP A 217 -17.18 1.92 -2.55
C ASP A 217 -18.69 1.64 -2.55
N ALA A 218 -19.24 1.15 -1.43
CA ALA A 218 -20.63 0.67 -1.30
C ALA A 218 -21.02 -0.46 -2.29
N GLN A 219 -20.04 -1.05 -2.97
CA GLN A 219 -20.16 -2.23 -3.80
C GLN A 219 -18.88 -3.07 -3.68
N THR A 220 -18.98 -4.37 -3.93
CA THR A 220 -17.80 -5.24 -3.97
C THR A 220 -16.88 -4.87 -5.11
N GLY A 221 -15.58 -4.96 -4.87
CA GLY A 221 -14.54 -4.71 -5.86
C GLY A 221 -13.27 -5.44 -5.48
N ALA A 222 -12.39 -5.64 -6.46
CA ALA A 222 -11.12 -6.28 -6.21
C ALA A 222 -10.14 -5.30 -5.54
N ASN A 223 -9.38 -5.75 -4.54
CA ASN A 223 -8.35 -4.94 -3.87
C ASN A 223 -7.31 -4.41 -4.88
N ALA A 224 -6.82 -5.31 -5.75
CA ALA A 224 -5.77 -5.02 -6.72
C ALA A 224 -6.03 -5.72 -8.07
N PRO A 225 -7.11 -5.35 -8.80
CA PRO A 225 -7.42 -5.94 -10.10
C PRO A 225 -6.30 -5.63 -11.09
N MET A 226 -5.93 -6.61 -11.90
CA MET A 226 -4.89 -6.43 -12.91
C MET A 226 -5.35 -5.50 -14.04
N TYR A 227 -6.59 -5.68 -14.48
CA TYR A 227 -7.26 -4.98 -15.57
C TYR A 227 -8.70 -4.64 -15.14
N PRO A 228 -9.39 -3.71 -15.82
CA PRO A 228 -10.81 -3.47 -15.56
C PRO A 228 -11.68 -4.58 -16.19
N ASN A 229 -12.88 -4.77 -15.68
CA ASN A 229 -13.93 -5.52 -16.37
C ASN A 229 -14.48 -4.73 -17.57
N SER A 230 -15.02 -5.42 -18.55
CA SER A 230 -15.60 -4.82 -19.76
C SER A 230 -16.73 -3.82 -19.51
N TRP A 231 -17.41 -3.92 -18.36
CA TRP A 231 -18.51 -3.04 -17.95
C TRP A 231 -18.03 -1.80 -17.16
N GLU A 232 -16.76 -1.76 -16.74
CA GLU A 232 -16.16 -0.60 -16.06
C GLU A 232 -15.73 0.46 -17.09
N THR A 233 -16.71 1.05 -17.79
CA THR A 233 -16.45 1.98 -18.91
C THR A 233 -16.31 3.45 -18.49
N GLY A 234 -16.49 3.75 -17.20
CA GLY A 234 -16.33 5.11 -16.67
C GLY A 234 -14.87 5.53 -16.66
N TYR A 235 -14.59 6.84 -16.81
CA TYR A 235 -13.20 7.32 -16.85
C TYR A 235 -12.42 6.94 -15.58
N THR A 236 -13.01 7.14 -14.40
CA THR A 236 -12.36 6.77 -13.13
C THR A 236 -12.33 5.26 -12.93
N THR A 237 -13.45 4.56 -13.12
CA THR A 237 -13.56 3.13 -12.83
C THR A 237 -12.70 2.27 -13.77
N SER A 238 -12.56 2.66 -15.05
CA SER A 238 -11.64 1.99 -15.99
C SER A 238 -10.16 2.14 -15.64
N MET A 239 -9.80 3.04 -14.71
CA MET A 239 -8.42 3.34 -14.32
C MET A 239 -8.03 2.76 -12.96
N LEU A 240 -8.97 2.19 -12.20
CA LEU A 240 -8.74 1.58 -10.88
C LEU A 240 -8.21 0.14 -11.02
N ASN A 241 -7.09 -0.02 -11.73
CA ASN A 241 -6.42 -1.31 -11.92
C ASN A 241 -4.90 -1.15 -12.04
N VAL A 242 -4.18 -2.26 -11.84
CA VAL A 242 -2.71 -2.31 -11.83
C VAL A 242 -2.11 -1.84 -13.15
N ASP A 243 -2.63 -2.29 -14.30
CA ASP A 243 -2.10 -1.90 -15.61
C ASP A 243 -2.21 -0.38 -15.83
N ALA A 244 -3.38 0.20 -15.58
CA ALA A 244 -3.61 1.63 -15.70
C ALA A 244 -2.70 2.44 -14.77
N CYS A 245 -2.54 2.01 -13.50
CA CYS A 245 -1.66 2.67 -12.54
C CYS A 245 -0.20 2.65 -13.00
N VAL A 246 0.32 1.48 -13.39
CA VAL A 246 1.71 1.36 -13.88
C VAL A 246 1.93 2.21 -15.12
N ARG A 247 1.03 2.12 -16.11
CA ARG A 247 1.14 2.91 -17.34
C ARG A 247 1.11 4.40 -17.10
N ALA A 248 0.28 4.87 -16.16
CA ALA A 248 0.22 6.30 -15.81
C ALA A 248 1.57 6.81 -15.30
N TRP A 249 2.23 6.09 -14.40
CA TRP A 249 3.55 6.47 -13.86
C TRP A 249 4.66 6.44 -14.92
N LEU A 250 4.66 5.43 -15.79
CA LEU A 250 5.62 5.36 -16.89
C LEU A 250 5.40 6.49 -17.90
N ALA A 251 4.14 6.76 -18.28
CA ALA A 251 3.78 7.84 -19.20
C ALA A 251 4.09 9.23 -18.63
N ALA A 252 4.06 9.38 -17.30
CA ALA A 252 4.45 10.61 -16.62
C ALA A 252 5.98 10.83 -16.58
N GLY A 253 6.79 9.84 -16.99
CA GLY A 253 8.24 10.00 -17.15
C GLY A 253 9.09 9.29 -16.09
N LEU A 254 8.51 8.42 -15.25
CA LEU A 254 9.29 7.56 -14.38
C LEU A 254 9.94 6.43 -15.20
N SER A 255 11.22 6.18 -15.00
CA SER A 255 11.91 5.08 -15.69
C SER A 255 11.39 3.71 -15.21
N PRO A 256 11.07 2.76 -16.10
CA PRO A 256 10.60 1.41 -15.72
C PRO A 256 11.51 0.73 -14.70
N SER A 257 12.83 0.82 -14.88
CA SER A 257 13.84 0.26 -13.96
C SER A 257 13.81 0.85 -12.54
N LYS A 258 13.14 1.98 -12.32
CA LYS A 258 12.96 2.58 -10.99
C LYS A 258 11.62 2.26 -10.35
N LEU A 259 10.66 1.71 -11.10
CA LEU A 259 9.34 1.38 -10.59
C LEU A 259 9.33 -0.06 -10.09
N ASN A 260 8.89 -0.27 -8.86
CA ASN A 260 8.55 -1.58 -8.31
C ASN A 260 7.03 -1.70 -8.24
N LEU A 261 6.46 -2.78 -8.78
CA LEU A 261 5.04 -3.05 -8.69
C LEU A 261 4.66 -3.54 -7.28
N GLY A 262 3.86 -2.80 -6.53
CA GLY A 262 3.30 -3.24 -5.26
C GLY A 262 2.28 -4.37 -5.44
N VAL A 263 2.42 -5.42 -4.64
CA VAL A 263 1.47 -6.52 -4.56
C VAL A 263 1.01 -6.70 -3.10
N PRO A 264 -0.31 -6.85 -2.87
CA PRO A 264 -0.84 -7.00 -1.53
C PRO A 264 -0.77 -8.45 -1.06
N VAL A 265 -0.40 -8.66 0.20
CA VAL A 265 -0.49 -9.94 0.94
C VAL A 265 -1.66 -9.92 1.93
N PHE A 266 -2.71 -9.21 1.52
CA PHE A 266 -3.96 -9.02 2.25
C PHE A 266 -5.09 -8.83 1.25
N GLY A 267 -6.32 -8.81 1.74
CA GLY A 267 -7.50 -8.63 0.93
C GLY A 267 -8.52 -7.73 1.61
N HIS A 268 -9.33 -7.04 0.79
CA HIS A 268 -10.45 -6.27 1.29
C HIS A 268 -11.72 -7.11 1.39
N THR A 269 -12.49 -6.86 2.44
CA THR A 269 -13.70 -7.62 2.74
C THR A 269 -14.92 -6.72 2.84
N PHE A 270 -16.06 -7.30 2.47
CA PHE A 270 -17.31 -6.58 2.32
C PHE A 270 -18.45 -7.37 2.94
N LYS A 271 -19.45 -6.65 3.47
CA LYS A 271 -20.74 -7.22 3.85
C LYS A 271 -21.76 -6.95 2.75
N LEU A 272 -22.18 -8.00 2.05
CA LEU A 272 -23.16 -7.93 0.97
C LEU A 272 -24.51 -7.42 1.47
N ALA A 273 -25.16 -6.56 0.69
CA ALA A 273 -26.53 -6.12 0.96
C ALA A 273 -27.55 -7.25 0.77
N SER A 274 -27.25 -8.21 -0.12
CA SER A 274 -28.06 -9.38 -0.38
C SER A 274 -27.17 -10.58 -0.65
N THR A 275 -27.48 -11.73 -0.06
CA THR A 275 -26.74 -12.99 -0.32
C THR A 275 -27.06 -13.59 -1.69
N LEU A 276 -27.99 -12.99 -2.46
CA LEU A 276 -28.35 -13.41 -3.80
C LEU A 276 -27.46 -12.78 -4.89
N ASP A 277 -26.77 -11.68 -4.60
CA ASP A 277 -25.79 -11.07 -5.51
C ASP A 277 -24.39 -11.13 -4.90
N THR A 278 -23.53 -11.92 -5.52
CA THR A 278 -22.17 -12.24 -5.03
C THR A 278 -21.09 -11.90 -6.05
N ARG A 279 -21.49 -11.26 -7.16
CA ARG A 279 -20.60 -10.85 -8.25
C ARG A 279 -19.76 -9.66 -7.81
N ILE A 280 -18.64 -9.42 -8.51
CA ILE A 280 -17.95 -8.13 -8.44
C ILE A 280 -18.93 -7.02 -8.86
N GLY A 281 -18.96 -5.92 -8.12
CA GLY A 281 -19.93 -4.84 -8.27
C GLY A 281 -21.26 -5.05 -7.52
N ALA A 282 -21.43 -6.17 -6.79
CA ALA A 282 -22.61 -6.39 -5.96
C ALA A 282 -22.70 -5.32 -4.84
N PRO A 283 -23.89 -4.75 -4.54
CA PRO A 283 -24.06 -3.76 -3.48
C PRO A 283 -23.69 -4.28 -2.08
N THR A 284 -23.12 -3.40 -1.26
CA THR A 284 -22.64 -3.74 0.09
C THR A 284 -23.16 -2.75 1.12
N ILE A 285 -23.24 -3.19 2.38
CA ILE A 285 -23.70 -2.39 3.52
C ILE A 285 -22.56 -2.04 4.49
N GLY A 286 -21.30 -2.20 4.05
CA GLY A 286 -20.12 -1.84 4.83
C GLY A 286 -19.02 -2.92 4.84
N PRO A 287 -18.07 -2.81 5.76
CA PRO A 287 -16.93 -3.71 5.83
C PRO A 287 -17.33 -5.14 6.18
N GLY A 288 -16.58 -6.10 5.66
CA GLY A 288 -16.64 -7.48 6.12
C GLY A 288 -16.17 -7.61 7.57
N ASP A 289 -16.54 -8.71 8.21
CA ASP A 289 -16.23 -8.93 9.62
C ASP A 289 -14.71 -9.06 9.83
N ALA A 290 -14.21 -8.50 10.93
CA ALA A 290 -12.79 -8.51 11.27
C ALA A 290 -12.24 -9.94 11.39
N GLY A 291 -10.98 -10.12 10.97
CA GLY A 291 -10.23 -11.35 11.19
C GLY A 291 -9.79 -11.53 12.65
N PRO A 292 -9.47 -12.77 13.08
CA PRO A 292 -9.06 -13.05 14.45
C PRO A 292 -7.69 -12.49 14.84
N TYR A 293 -6.87 -12.04 13.89
CA TYR A 293 -5.50 -11.60 14.14
C TYR A 293 -5.24 -10.14 13.75
N THR A 294 -5.75 -9.71 12.59
CA THR A 294 -5.68 -8.30 12.19
C THR A 294 -6.65 -7.44 12.98
N LEU A 295 -7.78 -8.02 13.42
CA LEU A 295 -8.81 -7.38 14.24
C LEU A 295 -9.41 -6.09 13.62
N GLU A 296 -9.27 -5.95 12.30
CA GLU A 296 -9.72 -4.77 11.56
C GLU A 296 -10.85 -5.16 10.60
N PRO A 297 -12.06 -4.60 10.75
CA PRO A 297 -13.14 -4.81 9.78
C PRO A 297 -12.77 -4.32 8.39
N GLY A 298 -13.15 -5.05 7.36
CA GLY A 298 -12.93 -4.63 5.96
C GLY A 298 -11.57 -5.05 5.39
N THR A 299 -10.70 -5.68 6.17
CA THR A 299 -9.43 -6.25 5.70
C THR A 299 -9.17 -7.61 6.35
N LEU A 300 -8.42 -8.45 5.65
CA LEU A 300 -7.89 -9.71 6.18
C LEU A 300 -6.47 -9.92 5.63
N SER A 301 -5.57 -10.38 6.50
CA SER A 301 -4.27 -10.89 6.06
C SER A 301 -4.45 -12.14 5.17
N TYR A 302 -3.47 -12.42 4.31
CA TYR A 302 -3.48 -13.65 3.51
C TYR A 302 -3.59 -14.91 4.38
N LEU A 303 -2.92 -14.93 5.54
CA LEU A 303 -3.06 -16.01 6.54
C LEU A 303 -4.53 -16.22 6.96
N GLU A 304 -5.23 -15.15 7.36
CA GLU A 304 -6.63 -15.26 7.78
C GLU A 304 -7.55 -15.69 6.63
N ILE A 305 -7.26 -15.22 5.41
CA ILE A 305 -7.99 -15.62 4.21
C ILE A 305 -7.77 -17.11 3.99
N CYS A 306 -6.52 -17.59 3.93
CA CYS A 306 -6.24 -18.98 3.62
C CYS A 306 -6.78 -19.94 4.69
N GLU A 307 -6.74 -19.57 5.98
CA GLU A 307 -7.39 -20.35 7.04
C GLU A 307 -8.92 -20.40 6.88
N LYS A 308 -9.56 -19.27 6.55
CA LYS A 308 -11.00 -19.22 6.27
C LYS A 308 -11.36 -20.12 5.09
N LEU A 309 -10.60 -20.06 4.00
CA LEU A 309 -10.85 -20.89 2.82
C LEU A 309 -10.62 -22.38 3.13
N ALA A 310 -9.57 -22.72 3.88
CA ALA A 310 -9.27 -24.09 4.30
C ALA A 310 -10.33 -24.67 5.24
N SER A 311 -10.98 -23.83 6.07
CA SER A 311 -12.09 -24.25 6.93
C SER A 311 -13.38 -24.64 6.19
N GLY A 312 -13.46 -24.30 4.90
CA GLY A 312 -14.58 -24.65 4.02
C GLY A 312 -15.79 -23.72 4.11
N GLY A 313 -16.78 -23.98 3.25
CA GLY A 313 -18.04 -23.24 3.19
C GLY A 313 -18.00 -21.92 2.41
N TYR A 314 -16.83 -21.49 1.93
CA TYR A 314 -16.71 -20.39 0.97
C TYR A 314 -16.81 -20.91 -0.47
N SER A 315 -17.58 -20.20 -1.29
CA SER A 315 -17.53 -20.33 -2.74
C SER A 315 -16.33 -19.56 -3.27
N LEU A 316 -15.46 -20.24 -4.02
CA LEU A 316 -14.28 -19.64 -4.64
C LEU A 316 -14.61 -19.26 -6.08
N GLN A 317 -14.21 -18.06 -6.47
CA GLN A 317 -14.38 -17.54 -7.81
C GLN A 317 -13.07 -16.91 -8.30
N PHE A 318 -12.92 -16.82 -9.62
CA PHE A 318 -11.80 -16.15 -10.25
C PHE A 318 -12.33 -15.21 -11.34
N SER A 319 -11.96 -13.94 -11.27
CA SER A 319 -12.26 -12.99 -12.34
C SER A 319 -11.24 -13.17 -13.46
N ASN A 320 -11.67 -13.73 -14.59
CA ASN A 320 -10.79 -13.89 -15.76
C ASN A 320 -10.40 -12.55 -16.39
N GLU A 321 -11.23 -11.52 -16.28
CA GLU A 321 -10.89 -10.19 -16.82
C GLU A 321 -9.90 -9.48 -15.88
N GLN A 322 -10.20 -9.44 -14.59
CA GLN A 322 -9.35 -8.75 -13.61
C GLN A 322 -8.15 -9.59 -13.12
N GLN A 323 -8.05 -10.87 -13.50
CA GLN A 323 -6.97 -11.81 -13.16
C GLN A 323 -6.73 -11.98 -11.64
N VAL A 324 -7.80 -11.94 -10.85
CA VAL A 324 -7.75 -12.04 -9.38
C VAL A 324 -8.87 -12.92 -8.83
N PRO A 325 -8.62 -13.64 -7.72
CA PRO A 325 -9.66 -14.41 -7.05
C PRO A 325 -10.55 -13.53 -6.17
N TYR A 326 -11.74 -14.04 -5.91
CA TYR A 326 -12.56 -13.60 -4.79
C TYR A 326 -13.31 -14.80 -4.19
N ALA A 327 -13.76 -14.67 -2.96
CA ALA A 327 -14.50 -15.71 -2.27
C ALA A 327 -15.68 -15.13 -1.49
N TYR A 328 -16.74 -15.90 -1.31
CA TYR A 328 -17.88 -15.46 -0.53
C TYR A 328 -18.55 -16.60 0.25
N ARG A 329 -19.17 -16.24 1.38
CA ARG A 329 -19.97 -17.14 2.22
C ARG A 329 -21.04 -16.34 2.94
N GLY A 330 -22.31 -16.68 2.73
CA GLY A 330 -23.42 -15.90 3.26
C GLY A 330 -23.33 -14.45 2.76
N ASN A 331 -23.29 -13.47 3.67
CA ASN A 331 -23.10 -12.07 3.31
C ASN A 331 -21.65 -11.59 3.39
N GLN A 332 -20.67 -12.47 3.61
CA GLN A 332 -19.26 -12.11 3.64
C GLN A 332 -18.64 -12.31 2.27
N TRP A 333 -17.96 -11.29 1.76
CA TRP A 333 -17.26 -11.32 0.47
C TRP A 333 -15.82 -10.84 0.66
N ILE A 334 -14.87 -11.53 0.02
CA ILE A 334 -13.43 -11.35 0.19
C ILE A 334 -12.80 -11.20 -1.20
N SER A 335 -12.19 -10.05 -1.49
CA SER A 335 -11.19 -9.94 -2.56
C SER A 335 -9.82 -10.21 -1.98
N TYR A 336 -8.97 -10.91 -2.71
CA TYR A 336 -7.60 -11.17 -2.29
C TYR A 336 -6.71 -11.47 -3.49
N ASP A 337 -5.41 -11.56 -3.25
CA ASP A 337 -4.45 -12.13 -4.19
C ASP A 337 -4.07 -13.55 -3.77
N SER A 338 -4.08 -14.48 -4.73
CA SER A 338 -3.58 -15.84 -4.54
C SER A 338 -2.16 -15.97 -5.10
N VAL A 339 -1.51 -17.11 -4.82
CA VAL A 339 -0.22 -17.47 -5.46
C VAL A 339 -0.29 -17.31 -6.99
N SER A 340 -1.41 -17.70 -7.63
CA SER A 340 -1.55 -17.61 -9.08
C SER A 340 -1.70 -16.16 -9.59
N SER A 341 -2.50 -15.31 -8.93
CA SER A 341 -2.62 -13.91 -9.34
C SER A 341 -1.33 -13.13 -9.11
N ILE A 342 -0.57 -13.46 -8.06
CA ILE A 342 0.75 -12.89 -7.79
C ILE A 342 1.75 -13.28 -8.88
N VAL A 343 1.79 -14.55 -9.29
CA VAL A 343 2.64 -14.99 -10.42
C VAL A 343 2.31 -14.18 -11.68
N PHE A 344 1.01 -13.98 -11.98
CA PHE A 344 0.59 -13.14 -13.11
C PHE A 344 1.13 -11.70 -12.99
N LYS A 345 0.99 -11.07 -11.83
CA LYS A 345 1.46 -9.69 -11.59
C LYS A 345 2.98 -9.57 -11.72
N VAL A 346 3.74 -10.55 -11.25
CA VAL A 346 5.21 -10.56 -11.40
C VAL A 346 5.61 -10.74 -12.86
N GLN A 347 4.91 -11.60 -13.61
CA GLN A 347 5.11 -11.73 -15.07
C GLN A 347 4.80 -10.44 -15.81
N TYR A 348 3.74 -9.73 -15.41
CA TYR A 348 3.43 -8.41 -15.93
C TYR A 348 4.54 -7.40 -15.61
N ALA A 349 5.07 -7.38 -14.38
CA ALA A 349 6.19 -6.50 -14.02
C ALA A 349 7.43 -6.76 -14.90
N LYS A 350 7.73 -8.03 -15.18
CA LYS A 350 8.78 -8.43 -16.13
C LYS A 350 8.49 -7.96 -17.54
N TYR A 351 7.27 -8.17 -18.03
CA TYR A 351 6.85 -7.75 -19.37
C TYR A 351 6.98 -6.23 -19.57
N MET A 352 6.65 -5.45 -18.53
CA MET A 352 6.76 -3.99 -18.53
C MET A 352 8.19 -3.49 -18.25
N ASN A 353 9.17 -4.40 -18.09
CA ASN A 353 10.56 -4.09 -17.72
C ASN A 353 10.67 -3.25 -16.43
N LEU A 354 9.80 -3.52 -15.47
CA LEU A 354 9.84 -2.85 -14.17
C LEU A 354 11.08 -3.29 -13.39
N GLY A 355 11.61 -2.40 -12.56
CA GLY A 355 12.80 -2.66 -11.75
C GLY A 355 12.59 -3.67 -10.62
N GLY A 356 11.35 -4.04 -10.32
CA GLY A 356 11.08 -4.99 -9.25
C GLY A 356 9.61 -5.15 -8.87
N VAL A 357 9.41 -5.84 -7.76
CA VAL A 357 8.13 -6.04 -7.09
C VAL A 357 8.27 -5.60 -5.64
N MET A 358 7.27 -4.90 -5.15
CA MET A 358 7.14 -4.52 -3.74
C MET A 358 6.04 -5.36 -3.10
N VAL A 359 6.25 -5.83 -1.88
CA VAL A 359 5.34 -6.73 -1.16
C VAL A 359 4.85 -6.01 0.10
N TRP A 360 3.54 -5.73 0.16
CA TRP A 360 2.87 -5.18 1.33
C TRP A 360 1.84 -6.17 1.87
N SER A 361 2.07 -6.82 3.01
CA SER A 361 3.29 -6.83 3.82
C SER A 361 3.60 -8.26 4.27
N ILE A 362 4.87 -8.56 4.54
CA ILE A 362 5.32 -9.95 4.68
C ILE A 362 4.80 -10.65 5.94
N GLU A 363 4.41 -9.89 6.95
CA GLU A 363 3.79 -10.41 8.16
C GLU A 363 2.31 -10.79 8.00
N SER A 364 1.70 -10.44 6.85
CA SER A 364 0.34 -10.85 6.49
C SER A 364 0.32 -12.16 5.69
N ASP A 365 1.48 -12.64 5.26
CA ASP A 365 1.65 -13.94 4.58
C ASP A 365 1.49 -15.12 5.56
N ASP A 366 1.31 -16.33 5.03
CA ASP A 366 1.34 -17.56 5.84
C ASP A 366 2.80 -17.96 6.13
N ALA A 367 3.41 -17.26 7.08
CA ALA A 367 4.82 -17.41 7.45
C ALA A 367 5.21 -18.83 7.90
N ARG A 368 4.25 -19.62 8.37
CA ARG A 368 4.47 -20.96 8.96
C ARG A 368 3.93 -22.09 8.09
N GLY A 369 3.37 -21.80 6.92
CA GLY A 369 2.77 -22.79 6.04
C GLY A 369 1.59 -23.53 6.65
N ILE A 370 0.82 -22.86 7.51
CA ILE A 370 -0.36 -23.40 8.20
C ILE A 370 -1.42 -23.87 7.19
N CYS A 371 -1.55 -23.16 6.08
CA CYS A 371 -2.53 -23.43 5.04
C CYS A 371 -2.06 -24.47 4.00
N GLY A 372 -0.91 -25.11 4.21
CA GLY A 372 -0.41 -26.21 3.37
C GLY A 372 0.20 -25.79 2.03
N GLN A 373 0.47 -24.49 1.83
CA GLN A 373 1.09 -23.96 0.61
C GLN A 373 2.61 -23.71 0.74
N GLY A 374 3.21 -24.17 1.83
CA GLY A 374 4.59 -23.86 2.22
C GLY A 374 4.70 -22.55 3.01
N GLU A 375 5.88 -22.26 3.55
CA GLU A 375 6.14 -21.02 4.30
C GLU A 375 6.21 -19.81 3.36
N HIS A 376 5.57 -18.70 3.76
CA HIS A 376 5.48 -17.46 3.00
C HIS A 376 5.05 -17.69 1.54
N PRO A 377 3.90 -18.33 1.28
CA PRO A 377 3.53 -18.78 -0.07
C PRO A 377 3.46 -17.64 -1.08
N ILE A 378 2.98 -16.46 -0.69
CA ILE A 378 2.90 -15.30 -1.59
C ILE A 378 4.29 -14.72 -1.86
N THR A 379 5.07 -14.46 -0.81
CA THR A 379 6.42 -13.87 -0.94
C THR A 379 7.38 -14.83 -1.67
N SER A 380 7.26 -16.14 -1.41
CA SER A 380 8.01 -17.18 -2.12
C SER A 380 7.64 -17.28 -3.59
N ALA A 381 6.36 -17.05 -3.94
CA ALA A 381 5.93 -16.99 -5.34
C ALA A 381 6.56 -15.80 -6.07
N VAL A 382 6.62 -14.62 -5.44
CA VAL A 382 7.34 -13.46 -5.97
C VAL A 382 8.81 -13.80 -6.20
N TYR A 383 9.49 -14.37 -5.19
CA TYR A 383 10.90 -14.75 -5.31
C TYR A 383 11.18 -15.70 -6.48
N ARG A 384 10.41 -16.79 -6.55
CA ARG A 384 10.55 -17.82 -7.59
C ARG A 384 10.28 -17.24 -8.97
N GLU A 385 9.29 -16.39 -9.12
CA GLU A 385 8.94 -15.82 -10.42
C GLU A 385 9.94 -14.74 -10.87
N VAL A 386 10.52 -13.97 -9.94
CA VAL A 386 11.57 -13.00 -10.23
C VAL A 386 12.87 -13.71 -10.66
N PHE A 387 13.42 -14.60 -9.84
CA PHE A 387 14.76 -15.18 -10.02
C PHE A 387 14.80 -16.57 -10.67
N GLY A 388 13.66 -17.22 -10.86
CA GLY A 388 13.59 -18.61 -11.31
C GLY A 388 13.78 -19.63 -10.17
N SER A 389 13.51 -20.90 -10.46
CA SER A 389 13.51 -21.98 -9.45
C SER A 389 14.90 -22.49 -9.06
N THR A 390 15.99 -21.79 -9.41
CA THR A 390 17.36 -22.27 -9.20
C THR A 390 17.95 -21.94 -7.83
N GLY A 391 17.12 -21.56 -6.84
CA GLY A 391 17.62 -21.03 -5.58
C GLY A 391 16.79 -21.27 -4.33
N THR A 392 15.96 -22.32 -4.24
CA THR A 392 15.37 -22.69 -2.94
C THR A 392 16.43 -23.30 -2.04
N PRO A 393 16.76 -22.70 -0.87
CA PRO A 393 17.41 -23.43 0.20
C PRO A 393 16.40 -24.44 0.73
N GLN A 394 16.76 -25.72 0.65
CA GLN A 394 16.03 -26.84 1.21
C GLN A 394 15.59 -26.55 2.66
N PRO A 395 14.34 -26.87 3.06
CA PRO A 395 13.89 -26.63 4.42
C PRO A 395 14.74 -27.43 5.41
N SER A 396 15.38 -26.72 6.34
CA SER A 396 16.05 -27.32 7.49
C SER A 396 14.98 -27.87 8.43
N VAL A 397 14.75 -29.18 8.37
CA VAL A 397 13.91 -29.91 9.32
C VAL A 397 14.52 -29.72 10.71
N THR A 398 13.93 -28.83 11.52
CA THR A 398 14.28 -28.70 12.93
C THR A 398 13.24 -29.46 13.72
N THR A 399 13.63 -30.64 14.22
CA THR A 399 12.82 -31.47 15.10
C THR A 399 12.74 -30.80 16.48
N THR A 400 11.61 -30.19 16.81
CA THR A 400 11.36 -29.63 18.15
C THR A 400 10.60 -30.65 19.01
N THR A 401 11.31 -31.24 19.96
CA THR A 401 10.76 -32.11 21.01
C THR A 401 9.83 -31.29 21.91
N GLN A 402 8.53 -31.64 21.94
CA GLN A 402 7.55 -31.01 22.82
C GLN A 402 7.78 -31.37 24.28
N ARG A 403 7.80 -30.38 25.17
CA ARG A 403 7.68 -30.55 26.62
C ARG A 403 6.31 -30.03 27.07
N PRO A 404 5.53 -30.77 27.89
CA PRO A 404 4.18 -30.37 28.26
C PRO A 404 4.20 -29.19 29.24
N VAL A 405 3.37 -28.18 29.00
CA VAL A 405 3.09 -27.10 29.95
C VAL A 405 1.64 -27.22 30.40
N THR A 406 1.48 -27.38 31.71
CA THR A 406 0.20 -27.50 32.41
C THR A 406 -0.52 -26.16 32.49
N THR A 407 -1.79 -26.16 32.12
CA THR A 407 -2.72 -25.03 32.19
C THR A 407 -3.21 -24.81 33.62
N THR A 408 -3.21 -23.56 34.09
CA THR A 408 -4.03 -23.16 35.25
C THR A 408 -4.88 -21.96 34.85
N THR A 409 -6.19 -22.17 34.91
CA THR A 409 -7.25 -21.23 34.58
C THR A 409 -7.61 -20.39 35.81
N THR A 410 -7.73 -19.07 35.65
CA THR A 410 -8.45 -18.23 36.63
C THR A 410 -9.17 -17.08 35.92
N GLN A 411 -10.50 -17.17 35.87
CA GLN A 411 -11.42 -16.08 35.52
C GLN A 411 -11.58 -15.11 36.70
N LYS A 412 -11.71 -13.80 36.44
CA LYS A 412 -12.77 -12.90 36.96
C LYS A 412 -12.61 -11.45 36.41
N PRO A 413 -13.52 -10.50 36.67
CA PRO A 413 -14.57 -10.02 35.76
C PRO A 413 -14.35 -8.58 35.22
N ALA A 414 -15.17 -8.23 34.22
CA ALA A 414 -15.28 -6.90 33.62
C ALA A 414 -15.75 -5.80 34.60
N THR A 415 -15.30 -4.56 34.34
CA THR A 415 -16.01 -3.34 34.77
C THR A 415 -15.81 -2.25 33.71
N THR A 416 -16.93 -1.73 33.24
CA THR A 416 -17.09 -0.68 32.24
C THR A 416 -17.05 0.69 32.92
N THR A 417 -16.30 1.65 32.37
CA THR A 417 -16.52 3.07 32.64
C THR A 417 -16.39 3.87 31.35
N THR A 418 -17.53 4.37 30.88
CA THR A 418 -17.68 5.28 29.76
C THR A 418 -17.32 6.70 30.22
N THR A 419 -16.47 7.42 29.49
CA THR A 419 -16.31 8.86 29.66
C THR A 419 -16.45 9.53 28.29
N VAL A 420 -17.54 10.28 28.15
CA VAL A 420 -17.89 11.07 26.97
C VAL A 420 -17.23 12.45 27.13
N THR A 421 -16.54 12.92 26.09
CA THR A 421 -16.05 14.31 26.01
C THR A 421 -16.48 14.90 24.67
N PRO A 422 -16.94 16.18 24.60
CA PRO A 422 -17.68 16.69 23.44
C PRO A 422 -16.76 17.07 22.27
N ARG A 423 -17.21 16.73 21.06
CA ARG A 423 -16.62 17.12 19.77
C ARG A 423 -17.04 18.55 19.37
N PRO A 424 -16.19 19.34 18.68
CA PRO A 424 -16.55 20.67 18.20
C PRO A 424 -17.46 20.60 16.97
N THR A 425 -18.42 21.53 16.94
CA THR A 425 -19.44 21.74 15.90
C THR A 425 -18.81 22.25 14.59
N SER A 426 -19.05 21.56 13.47
CA SER A 426 -18.79 22.11 12.12
C SER A 426 -20.02 22.86 11.61
N THR A 427 -19.81 24.11 11.22
CA THR A 427 -20.79 25.00 10.61
C THR A 427 -21.25 24.50 9.24
N THR A 428 -22.57 24.31 9.09
CA THR A 428 -23.22 24.02 7.81
C THR A 428 -23.41 25.33 7.03
N THR A 429 -22.75 25.47 5.88
CA THR A 429 -22.96 26.59 4.97
C THR A 429 -24.10 26.25 4.01
N THR A 430 -25.24 26.93 4.15
CA THR A 430 -26.34 26.92 3.17
C THR A 430 -25.91 27.66 1.90
N ALA A 431 -25.99 26.99 0.75
CA ALA A 431 -25.62 27.56 -0.55
C ALA A 431 -26.70 28.52 -1.08
N ARG A 432 -26.26 29.66 -1.63
CA ARG A 432 -27.04 30.56 -2.50
C ARG A 432 -26.85 30.14 -3.98
N PRO A 433 -27.83 30.37 -4.88
CA PRO A 433 -27.74 29.96 -6.28
C PRO A 433 -26.75 30.85 -7.06
N ASN A 434 -25.98 30.23 -7.98
CA ASN A 434 -24.96 30.78 -8.90
C ASN A 434 -23.47 30.79 -8.50
N GLN A 435 -23.03 30.01 -7.51
CA GLN A 435 -21.59 29.73 -7.33
C GLN A 435 -21.25 28.30 -7.79
N LYS A 436 -20.17 28.14 -8.58
CA LYS A 436 -19.61 26.81 -8.88
C LYS A 436 -19.28 26.13 -7.56
N LEU A 437 -19.79 24.92 -7.34
CA LEU A 437 -19.51 24.15 -6.13
C LEU A 437 -18.00 23.86 -6.07
N VAL A 438 -17.33 24.36 -5.02
CA VAL A 438 -15.90 24.18 -4.78
C VAL A 438 -15.74 23.17 -3.64
N CYS A 439 -14.86 22.21 -3.81
CA CYS A 439 -14.62 21.18 -2.81
C CYS A 439 -14.00 21.78 -1.54
N PRO A 440 -14.66 21.64 -0.36
CA PRO A 440 -14.16 22.18 0.89
C PRO A 440 -12.99 21.38 1.48
N ALA A 441 -12.89 20.10 1.13
CA ALA A 441 -11.84 19.17 1.57
C ALA A 441 -11.67 18.03 0.54
N SER A 442 -10.59 17.25 0.67
CA SER A 442 -10.38 16.02 -0.11
C SER A 442 -11.35 14.95 0.38
N GLY A 443 -11.88 14.15 -0.53
CA GLY A 443 -12.79 13.05 -0.21
C GLY A 443 -13.96 13.05 -1.17
N PHE A 444 -15.17 12.88 -0.65
CA PHE A 444 -16.38 12.94 -1.44
C PHE A 444 -17.27 14.07 -0.94
N LEU A 445 -18.02 14.68 -1.85
CA LEU A 445 -18.99 15.73 -1.52
C LEU A 445 -20.32 15.41 -2.18
N ARG A 446 -21.38 15.27 -1.38
CA ARG A 446 -22.74 15.12 -1.91
C ARG A 446 -23.14 16.28 -2.80
N ASP A 447 -23.86 15.98 -3.88
CA ASP A 447 -24.50 17.02 -4.67
C ASP A 447 -25.55 17.76 -3.81
N PRO A 448 -25.54 19.10 -3.78
CA PRO A 448 -26.43 19.88 -2.92
C PRO A 448 -27.90 19.85 -3.38
N ALA A 449 -28.19 19.42 -4.61
CA ALA A 449 -29.53 19.33 -5.18
C ALA A 449 -30.04 17.88 -5.30
N ASP A 450 -29.15 16.88 -5.28
CA ASP A 450 -29.54 15.47 -5.37
C ASP A 450 -28.72 14.59 -4.40
N CYS A 451 -29.35 14.15 -3.32
CA CYS A 451 -28.69 13.31 -2.32
C CYS A 451 -28.29 11.92 -2.82
N THR A 452 -28.73 11.49 -4.01
CA THR A 452 -28.27 10.25 -4.64
C THR A 452 -27.00 10.43 -5.45
N GLN A 453 -26.51 11.67 -5.58
CA GLN A 453 -25.31 12.01 -6.35
C GLN A 453 -24.23 12.59 -5.42
N PHE A 454 -22.98 12.30 -5.73
CA PHE A 454 -21.83 12.82 -5.01
C PHE A 454 -20.63 12.94 -5.95
N TYR A 455 -19.66 13.77 -5.59
CA TYR A 455 -18.48 14.03 -6.39
C TYR A 455 -17.23 13.57 -5.65
N GLN A 456 -16.29 12.97 -6.38
CA GLN A 456 -14.93 12.84 -5.88
C GLN A 456 -14.28 14.23 -5.87
N CYS A 457 -13.92 14.69 -4.68
CA CYS A 457 -13.56 16.05 -4.40
C CYS A 457 -12.07 16.24 -4.15
N TYR A 458 -11.52 17.29 -4.78
CA TYR A 458 -10.13 17.73 -4.63
C TYR A 458 -10.13 19.17 -4.11
N PRO A 459 -9.50 19.47 -2.96
CA PRO A 459 -9.56 20.78 -2.31
C PRO A 459 -9.19 21.92 -3.25
N GLY A 460 -9.97 23.00 -3.23
CA GLY A 460 -9.66 24.21 -3.98
C GLY A 460 -9.91 24.12 -5.49
N LEU A 461 -10.33 22.97 -6.02
CA LEU A 461 -10.77 22.85 -7.41
C LEU A 461 -12.29 22.99 -7.53
N PRO A 462 -12.80 23.66 -8.59
CA PRO A 462 -14.20 23.62 -8.93
C PRO A 462 -14.59 22.20 -9.36
N ILE A 463 -15.74 21.73 -8.88
CA ILE A 463 -16.24 20.40 -9.23
C ILE A 463 -16.49 20.31 -10.73
N GLN A 464 -16.01 19.21 -11.32
CA GLN A 464 -16.33 18.84 -12.69
C GLN A 464 -17.45 17.80 -12.70
N THR A 465 -18.40 17.94 -13.62
CA THR A 465 -19.50 16.98 -13.81
C THR A 465 -19.00 15.58 -14.19
N SER A 466 -17.78 15.46 -14.72
CA SER A 466 -17.11 14.19 -15.00
C SER A 466 -16.70 13.42 -13.74
N TRP A 467 -16.67 14.06 -12.56
CA TRP A 467 -16.36 13.41 -11.27
C TRP A 467 -17.60 12.95 -10.51
N MET A 468 -18.77 13.08 -11.12
CA MET A 468 -20.04 12.72 -10.52
C MET A 468 -20.18 11.20 -10.44
N LEU A 469 -20.46 10.73 -9.23
CA LEU A 469 -20.80 9.37 -8.87
C LEU A 469 -22.27 9.33 -8.41
N LYS A 470 -22.90 8.16 -8.55
CA LYS A 470 -24.27 7.93 -8.10
C LYS A 470 -24.30 6.81 -7.09
N CYS A 471 -25.04 7.03 -6.02
CA CYS A 471 -25.36 5.96 -5.08
C CYS A 471 -26.18 4.87 -5.79
N PRO A 472 -26.04 3.60 -5.35
CA PRO A 472 -26.91 2.53 -5.77
C PRO A 472 -28.39 2.86 -5.52
N THR A 473 -29.29 2.21 -6.26
CA THR A 473 -30.74 2.45 -6.17
C THR A 473 -31.24 2.39 -4.73
N ASN A 474 -32.00 3.42 -4.31
CA ASN A 474 -32.55 3.62 -2.96
C ASN A 474 -31.52 3.91 -1.84
N LEU A 475 -30.26 4.21 -2.19
CA LEU A 475 -29.26 4.72 -1.25
C LEU A 475 -28.96 6.20 -1.50
N TYR A 476 -28.54 6.88 -0.45
CA TYR A 476 -28.25 8.30 -0.40
C TYR A 476 -26.86 8.49 0.20
N PHE A 477 -26.12 9.47 -0.30
CA PHE A 477 -24.75 9.70 0.16
C PHE A 477 -24.78 10.40 1.54
N ASP A 478 -24.01 9.91 2.51
CA ASP A 478 -23.82 10.57 3.80
C ASP A 478 -22.48 11.30 3.86
N ASN A 479 -22.50 12.62 4.05
CA ASN A 479 -21.28 13.43 4.06
C ASN A 479 -20.40 13.17 5.30
N LYS A 480 -20.94 12.55 6.35
CA LYS A 480 -20.19 12.28 7.59
C LYS A 480 -19.39 10.99 7.50
N THR A 481 -19.98 9.95 6.94
CA THR A 481 -19.39 8.61 6.82
C THR A 481 -18.78 8.36 5.44
N ASN A 482 -19.03 9.24 4.47
CA ASN A 482 -18.57 9.13 3.07
C ASN A 482 -18.99 7.83 2.38
N VAL A 483 -20.17 7.31 2.72
CA VAL A 483 -20.74 6.11 2.10
C VAL A 483 -22.18 6.36 1.65
N CYS A 484 -22.63 5.57 0.68
CA CYS A 484 -24.03 5.48 0.33
C CYS A 484 -24.76 4.58 1.34
N THR A 485 -25.72 5.13 2.07
CA THR A 485 -26.53 4.41 3.06
C THR A 485 -28.01 4.74 2.89
N TYR A 486 -28.88 4.16 3.72
CA TYR A 486 -30.31 4.46 3.70
C TYR A 486 -30.59 5.89 4.16
N LEU A 487 -31.66 6.50 3.63
CA LEU A 487 -32.00 7.90 3.89
C LEU A 487 -32.02 8.28 5.38
N PHE A 488 -32.54 7.38 6.23
CA PHE A 488 -32.65 7.62 7.67
C PHE A 488 -31.30 7.66 8.40
N ASP A 489 -30.25 7.10 7.81
CA ASP A 489 -28.87 7.11 8.33
C ASP A 489 -28.03 8.24 7.72
N THR A 490 -28.57 9.01 6.78
CA THR A 490 -27.86 10.13 6.15
C THR A 490 -28.15 11.45 6.83
N ASP A 491 -27.22 12.40 6.70
CA ASP A 491 -27.48 13.82 6.98
C ASP A 491 -28.20 14.56 5.82
N CYS A 492 -28.90 13.84 4.94
CA CYS A 492 -29.71 14.43 3.86
C CYS A 492 -31.07 14.87 4.41
N GLN A 493 -31.48 16.09 4.06
CA GLN A 493 -32.86 16.56 4.22
C GLN A 493 -33.43 16.80 2.83
N ILE A 494 -34.44 16.01 2.46
CA ILE A 494 -35.15 16.12 1.18
C ILE A 494 -36.19 17.23 1.26
#